data_AF-A0A7Y2DTD5-F1
#
_entry.id   AF-A0A7Y2DTD5-F1
#
_cell.length_a   1.000
_cell.length_b   1.000
_cell.length_c   1.000
_cell.angle_alpha   90.00
_cell.angle_beta   90.00
_cell.angle_gamma   90.00
#
_symmetry.space_group_name_H-M   'P 1'
#
loop_
_entity.id
_entity.type
_entity.pdbx_description
1 polymer ?
#
loop_
_entity_poly.entity_id
_entity_poly.type
_entity_poly.pdbx_seq_one_letter_code
_entity_poly.pdbx_strand_id
1 'polypeptide(L)'
;MRDFLAAPGAITKAFRFFFALLILGSAQSLYAIIQIETTVDPSTSKAFILDLRQKTGLASIGIDRNRQLTFRQDERRVAGSEIMFELITNAIRDPKNTFFIRDFSRADYIHFSETDQGTVDVETGKTAYEVKFDFEDFKRSRRYSSDEALGSFSFGINLFHEIDHKVSYDPSDPIPETGVRPDHGSRETRGVIERTNLVRRQLGLIPRDSKSHSGRRYKGIVGLFKNTFQILFKDDFGRRKFLRWKVGRRS
;
A
#
# COMPACT_ATOMS: atom_id res chain seq x y z
N MET A 1 35.38 71.49 12.27
CA MET A 1 35.65 70.69 11.05
C MET A 1 36.54 69.51 11.42
N ARG A 2 35.88 68.41 11.76
CA ARG A 2 36.37 67.03 11.77
C ARG A 2 35.19 66.17 12.18
N ASP A 3 34.80 65.34 11.24
CA ASP A 3 33.74 64.33 11.34
C ASP A 3 34.07 63.31 12.43
N PHE A 4 33.06 62.82 13.13
CA PHE A 4 32.61 61.42 13.00
C PHE A 4 31.38 61.22 13.90
N LEU A 5 30.23 61.03 13.24
CA LEU A 5 28.94 60.74 13.84
C LEU A 5 28.84 59.26 14.22
N ALA A 6 28.35 59.08 15.45
CA ALA A 6 27.38 58.11 15.93
C ALA A 6 27.33 56.69 15.32
N ALA A 7 27.46 55.74 16.26
CA ALA A 7 27.14 54.32 16.17
C ALA A 7 25.61 54.05 16.16
N PRO A 8 25.12 52.89 16.62
CA PRO A 8 24.89 51.66 15.87
C PRO A 8 23.39 51.31 15.77
N GLY A 9 22.98 50.59 14.72
CA GLY A 9 21.59 50.15 14.53
C GLY A 9 21.53 48.67 14.17
N ALA A 10 20.99 47.87 15.08
CA ALA A 10 20.87 46.43 14.97
C ALA A 10 19.58 46.00 14.24
N ILE A 11 19.61 44.77 13.71
CA ILE A 11 18.47 43.86 13.48
C ILE A 11 17.59 44.15 12.26
N THR A 12 17.66 43.27 11.25
CA THR A 12 16.51 42.43 10.91
C THR A 12 16.90 41.23 10.03
N LYS A 13 16.48 40.06 10.51
CA LYS A 13 16.46 38.77 9.82
C LYS A 13 15.51 38.83 8.63
N ALA A 14 15.85 38.16 7.52
CA ALA A 14 14.99 37.27 6.73
C ALA A 14 15.56 37.09 5.31
N PHE A 15 15.08 36.07 4.61
CA PHE A 15 15.28 35.80 3.18
C PHE A 15 16.54 35.06 2.75
N ARG A 16 16.58 33.76 3.03
CA ARG A 16 16.99 32.72 2.06
C ARG A 16 16.20 31.42 2.30
N PHE A 17 14.91 31.42 1.96
CA PHE A 17 14.18 30.18 1.67
C PHE A 17 13.99 30.11 0.16
N PHE A 18 14.92 29.41 -0.49
CA PHE A 18 14.83 29.02 -1.89
C PHE A 18 14.05 27.71 -1.94
N PHE A 19 12.72 27.77 -2.00
CA PHE A 19 11.89 26.71 -2.55
C PHE A 19 10.70 27.38 -3.25
N ALA A 20 10.97 27.85 -4.46
CA ALA A 20 9.95 28.08 -5.44
C ALA A 20 9.48 26.70 -5.94
N LEU A 21 8.30 26.25 -5.53
CA LEU A 21 7.52 25.34 -6.34
C LEU A 21 6.17 25.98 -6.60
N LEU A 22 6.02 26.42 -7.85
CA LEU A 22 4.76 26.82 -8.46
C LEU A 22 3.67 25.78 -8.19
N ILE A 23 2.62 26.18 -7.48
CA ILE A 23 1.29 25.58 -7.63
C ILE A 23 0.31 26.73 -7.78
N LEU A 24 0.24 27.27 -9.00
CA LEU A 24 -0.80 28.17 -9.44
C LEU A 24 -1.55 27.49 -10.59
N GLY A 25 -2.81 27.13 -10.33
CA GLY A 25 -3.82 27.02 -11.37
C GLY A 25 -4.07 25.64 -11.98
N SER A 26 -4.68 24.73 -11.22
CA SER A 26 -5.74 23.89 -11.77
C SER A 26 -6.85 23.78 -10.75
N ALA A 27 -8.06 24.19 -11.14
CA ALA A 27 -9.28 24.01 -10.37
C ALA A 27 -9.32 22.60 -9.77
N GLN A 28 -9.61 22.54 -8.47
CA GLN A 28 -9.70 21.36 -7.63
C GLN A 28 -10.25 20.14 -8.40
N SER A 29 -9.41 19.15 -8.73
CA SER A 29 -9.94 17.79 -8.84
C SER A 29 -10.22 17.34 -7.41
N LEU A 30 -11.41 17.66 -6.94
CA LEU A 30 -11.84 17.51 -5.55
C LEU A 30 -11.87 16.06 -5.07
N TYR A 31 -11.45 15.06 -5.85
CA TYR A 31 -11.46 13.66 -5.43
C TYR A 31 -10.35 12.87 -6.14
N ALA A 32 -9.15 12.80 -5.56
CA ALA A 32 -8.22 11.71 -5.84
C ALA A 32 -8.31 10.73 -4.67
N ILE A 33 -8.56 9.45 -4.97
CA ILE A 33 -9.04 8.54 -3.93
C ILE A 33 -8.15 7.29 -3.82
N ILE A 34 -7.78 6.68 -4.95
CA ILE A 34 -6.55 5.88 -5.03
C ILE A 34 -5.79 6.36 -6.27
N GLN A 35 -4.62 6.95 -6.09
CA GLN A 35 -3.82 7.56 -7.15
C GLN A 35 -2.51 6.79 -7.33
N ILE A 36 -2.24 6.32 -8.55
CA ILE A 36 -0.97 5.69 -8.89
C ILE A 36 0.00 6.77 -9.33
N GLU A 37 1.02 7.05 -8.54
CA GLU A 37 1.96 8.14 -8.83
C GLU A 37 2.77 7.92 -10.11
N THR A 38 3.28 9.01 -10.67
CA THR A 38 4.11 8.99 -11.88
C THR A 38 5.44 8.24 -11.69
N THR A 39 5.85 8.04 -10.44
CA THR A 39 7.00 7.22 -10.07
C THR A 39 6.81 5.74 -10.40
N VAL A 40 5.56 5.26 -10.51
CA VAL A 40 5.27 3.87 -10.87
C VAL A 40 5.34 3.69 -12.39
N ASP A 41 6.23 2.81 -12.84
CA ASP A 41 6.41 2.57 -14.27
C ASP A 41 5.11 2.07 -14.94
N PRO A 42 4.89 2.37 -16.25
CA PRO A 42 3.64 2.03 -16.93
C PRO A 42 3.34 0.53 -16.98
N SER A 43 4.37 -0.32 -17.06
CA SER A 43 4.19 -1.77 -17.14
C SER A 43 3.74 -2.35 -15.80
N THR A 44 4.30 -1.85 -14.71
CA THR A 44 3.88 -2.18 -13.34
C THR A 44 2.48 -1.66 -13.07
N SER A 45 2.17 -0.42 -13.47
CA SER A 45 0.81 0.13 -13.40
C SER A 45 -0.20 -0.78 -14.10
N LYS A 46 0.10 -1.22 -15.32
CA LYS A 46 -0.75 -2.17 -16.06
C LYS A 46 -0.92 -3.51 -15.33
N ALA A 47 0.16 -4.08 -14.81
CA ALA A 47 0.09 -5.33 -14.05
C ALA A 47 -0.74 -5.19 -12.76
N PHE A 48 -0.61 -4.05 -12.08
CA PHE A 48 -1.39 -3.69 -10.90
C PHE A 48 -2.89 -3.65 -11.20
N ILE A 49 -3.29 -2.97 -12.29
CA ILE A 49 -4.69 -2.91 -12.72
C ILE A 49 -5.23 -4.28 -13.11
N LEU A 50 -4.46 -5.08 -13.84
CA LEU A 50 -4.88 -6.44 -14.21
C LEU A 50 -5.09 -7.33 -12.97
N ASP A 51 -4.20 -7.23 -11.98
CA ASP A 51 -4.37 -7.95 -10.72
C ASP A 51 -5.64 -7.49 -9.99
N LEU A 52 -5.87 -6.17 -9.87
CA LEU A 52 -7.10 -5.64 -9.27
C LEU A 52 -8.36 -6.11 -10.01
N ARG A 53 -8.38 -6.12 -11.35
CA ARG A 53 -9.49 -6.67 -12.15
C ARG A 53 -9.80 -8.10 -11.75
N GLN A 54 -8.76 -8.93 -11.70
CA GLN A 54 -8.91 -10.34 -11.35
C GLN A 54 -9.42 -10.53 -9.92
N LYS A 55 -8.92 -9.75 -8.95
CA LYS A 55 -9.27 -9.95 -7.54
C LYS A 55 -10.60 -9.31 -7.14
N THR A 56 -10.97 -8.18 -7.74
CA THR A 56 -12.24 -7.48 -7.45
C THR A 56 -13.39 -7.95 -8.33
N GLY A 57 -13.11 -8.48 -9.52
CA GLY A 57 -14.13 -8.78 -10.52
C GLY A 57 -14.69 -7.55 -11.26
N LEU A 58 -14.08 -6.37 -11.10
CA LEU A 58 -14.38 -5.16 -11.88
C LEU A 58 -13.59 -5.21 -13.19
N ALA A 59 -14.21 -5.49 -14.32
CA ALA A 59 -13.53 -5.50 -15.62
C ALA A 59 -13.12 -4.09 -16.07
N SER A 60 -13.89 -3.07 -15.68
CA SER A 60 -13.65 -1.70 -16.10
C SER A 60 -12.64 -0.93 -15.27
N ILE A 61 -12.15 -1.49 -14.14
CA ILE A 61 -11.18 -0.77 -13.30
C ILE A 61 -9.95 -0.39 -14.13
N GLY A 62 -9.54 0.87 -14.04
CA GLY A 62 -8.50 1.45 -14.86
C GLY A 62 -7.90 2.70 -14.23
N ILE A 63 -7.01 3.34 -14.96
CA ILE A 63 -6.34 4.58 -14.56
C ILE A 63 -6.84 5.69 -15.48
N ASP A 64 -7.35 6.77 -14.90
CA ASP A 64 -7.79 7.93 -15.66
C ASP A 64 -6.62 8.85 -16.07
N ARG A 65 -6.92 9.99 -16.71
CA ARG A 65 -5.90 10.97 -17.13
C ARG A 65 -5.12 11.61 -15.98
N ASN A 66 -5.69 11.62 -14.77
CA ASN A 66 -5.08 12.16 -13.55
C ASN A 66 -4.36 11.07 -12.75
N ARG A 67 -4.22 9.88 -13.33
CA ARG A 67 -3.65 8.69 -12.70
C ARG A 67 -4.43 8.14 -11.51
N GLN A 68 -5.73 8.40 -11.45
CA GLN A 68 -6.62 7.91 -10.41
C GLN A 68 -7.25 6.59 -10.84
N LEU A 69 -7.44 5.69 -9.88
CA LEU A 69 -8.24 4.49 -10.09
C LEU A 69 -9.70 4.88 -10.29
N THR A 70 -10.30 4.38 -11.35
CA THR A 70 -11.70 4.59 -11.69
C THR A 70 -12.32 3.29 -12.18
N PHE A 71 -13.65 3.20 -12.13
CA PHE A 71 -14.44 2.12 -12.70
C PHE A 71 -15.81 2.65 -13.11
N ARG A 72 -16.53 1.88 -13.94
CA ARG A 72 -17.89 2.19 -14.37
C ARG A 72 -18.87 2.07 -13.20
N GLN A 73 -19.64 3.12 -12.93
CA GLN A 73 -20.53 3.18 -11.77
C GLN A 73 -21.66 2.13 -11.79
N ASP A 74 -22.09 1.72 -12.98
CA ASP A 74 -23.11 0.70 -13.22
C ASP A 74 -22.58 -0.74 -13.21
N GLU A 75 -21.25 -0.91 -13.13
CA GLU A 75 -20.63 -2.23 -13.13
C GLU A 75 -20.93 -2.99 -11.84
N ARG A 76 -21.30 -4.26 -12.01
CA ARG A 76 -21.50 -5.20 -10.92
C ARG A 76 -20.36 -6.21 -10.90
N ARG A 77 -20.04 -6.71 -9.71
CA ARG A 77 -19.07 -7.79 -9.52
C ARG A 77 -19.54 -9.05 -10.27
N VAL A 78 -18.72 -9.55 -11.20
CA VAL A 78 -19.01 -10.79 -11.93
C VAL A 78 -18.27 -12.00 -11.33
N ALA A 79 -17.10 -11.77 -10.74
CA ALA A 79 -16.26 -12.80 -10.11
C ALA A 79 -15.40 -12.17 -8.98
N GLY A 80 -14.35 -12.85 -8.51
CA GLY A 80 -13.43 -12.28 -7.52
C GLY A 80 -13.96 -12.27 -6.08
N SER A 81 -13.27 -11.54 -5.20
CA SER A 81 -13.61 -11.38 -3.79
C SER A 81 -14.59 -10.23 -3.60
N GLU A 82 -15.71 -10.53 -2.95
CA GLU A 82 -16.71 -9.53 -2.53
C GLU A 82 -16.12 -8.53 -1.54
N ILE A 83 -15.36 -9.01 -0.55
CA ILE A 83 -14.72 -8.14 0.45
C ILE A 83 -13.75 -7.16 -0.23
N MET A 84 -12.96 -7.64 -1.20
CA MET A 84 -12.04 -6.78 -1.92
C MET A 84 -12.76 -5.84 -2.89
N PHE A 85 -13.84 -6.30 -3.54
CA PHE A 85 -14.71 -5.45 -4.36
C PHE A 85 -15.27 -4.29 -3.53
N GLU A 86 -15.88 -4.57 -2.37
CA GLU A 86 -16.45 -3.56 -1.49
C GLU A 86 -15.38 -2.58 -0.99
N LEU A 87 -14.26 -3.09 -0.46
CA LEU A 87 -13.19 -2.23 0.04
C LEU A 87 -12.63 -1.34 -1.07
N ILE A 88 -12.30 -1.89 -2.26
CA ILE A 88 -11.69 -1.08 -3.33
C ILE A 88 -12.69 -0.10 -3.93
N THR A 89 -13.95 -0.48 -4.13
CA THR A 89 -14.97 0.46 -4.68
C THR A 89 -15.34 1.56 -3.70
N ASN A 90 -15.46 1.24 -2.41
CA ASN A 90 -15.70 2.23 -1.37
C ASN A 90 -14.47 3.09 -1.14
N ALA A 91 -13.27 2.49 -1.16
CA ALA A 91 -12.02 3.23 -1.17
C ALA A 91 -12.06 4.22 -2.31
N ILE A 92 -12.20 3.83 -3.59
CA ILE A 92 -12.29 4.72 -4.77
C ILE A 92 -13.38 5.80 -4.67
N ARG A 93 -14.41 5.64 -3.83
CA ARG A 93 -15.51 6.62 -3.66
C ARG A 93 -15.39 7.45 -2.38
N ASP A 94 -14.35 7.24 -1.58
CA ASP A 94 -14.17 7.89 -0.29
C ASP A 94 -13.86 9.39 -0.45
N PRO A 95 -14.71 10.29 0.05
CA PRO A 95 -14.45 11.72 -0.01
C PRO A 95 -13.44 12.20 1.05
N LYS A 96 -13.13 11.39 2.06
CA LYS A 96 -12.32 11.75 3.23
C LYS A 96 -10.89 11.22 3.17
N ASN A 97 -10.62 10.17 2.42
CA ASN A 97 -9.31 9.53 2.38
C ASN A 97 -8.77 9.45 0.95
N THR A 98 -7.46 9.63 0.82
CA THR A 98 -6.72 9.51 -0.45
C THR A 98 -5.53 8.58 -0.23
N PHE A 99 -5.34 7.60 -1.13
CA PHE A 99 -4.20 6.69 -1.10
C PHE A 99 -3.29 6.93 -2.31
N PHE A 100 -2.06 7.37 -2.06
CA PHE A 100 -1.03 7.56 -3.08
C PHE A 100 -0.15 6.31 -3.19
N ILE A 101 -0.29 5.55 -4.26
CA ILE A 101 0.54 4.39 -4.57
C ILE A 101 1.84 4.87 -5.20
N ARG A 102 2.96 4.61 -4.53
CA ARG A 102 4.30 5.07 -4.94
C ARG A 102 5.29 3.93 -5.10
N ASP A 103 6.18 4.08 -6.08
CA ASP A 103 7.29 3.16 -6.27
C ASP A 103 8.45 3.49 -5.29
N PHE A 104 8.76 2.52 -4.45
CA PHE A 104 9.91 2.49 -3.53
C PHE A 104 10.79 1.27 -3.84
N SER A 105 10.82 0.81 -5.09
CA SER A 105 11.67 -0.29 -5.54
C SER A 105 13.11 -0.04 -5.13
N ARG A 106 13.70 -1.07 -4.54
CA ARG A 106 15.08 -1.07 -4.00
C ARG A 106 15.27 -0.28 -2.71
N ALA A 107 14.20 0.17 -2.05
CA ALA A 107 14.31 0.70 -0.69
C ALA A 107 14.71 -0.43 0.27
N ASP A 108 15.77 -0.22 1.04
CA ASP A 108 16.28 -1.24 1.98
C ASP A 108 15.33 -1.46 3.17
N TYR A 109 14.40 -0.53 3.42
CA TYR A 109 13.49 -0.53 4.57
C TYR A 109 12.05 -0.92 4.24
N ILE A 110 11.67 -0.96 2.96
CA ILE A 110 10.35 -1.46 2.53
C ILE A 110 10.49 -2.92 2.10
N HIS A 111 9.63 -3.78 2.64
CA HIS A 111 9.53 -5.18 2.24
C HIS A 111 8.18 -5.42 1.58
N PHE A 112 8.14 -5.39 0.25
CA PHE A 112 6.94 -5.45 -0.58
C PHE A 112 6.01 -4.23 -0.50
N SER A 113 5.42 -3.94 0.66
CA SER A 113 4.53 -2.78 0.83
C SER A 113 4.53 -2.24 2.26
N GLU A 114 4.18 -0.95 2.40
CA GLU A 114 3.94 -0.27 3.68
C GLU A 114 3.04 0.95 3.46
N THR A 115 2.13 1.21 4.39
CA THR A 115 1.35 2.46 4.44
C THR A 115 1.76 3.31 5.63
N ASP A 116 1.96 4.60 5.39
CA ASP A 116 2.30 5.57 6.44
C ASP A 116 1.12 5.87 7.39
N GLN A 117 1.30 6.80 8.35
CA GLN A 117 0.25 7.15 9.30
C GLN A 117 -0.86 8.04 8.71
N GLY A 118 -0.67 8.56 7.51
CA GLY A 118 -1.52 9.56 6.91
C GLY A 118 -1.23 10.98 7.39
N THR A 119 -1.54 11.95 6.53
CA THR A 119 -1.47 13.38 6.83
C THR A 119 -2.85 14.00 6.64
N VAL A 120 -3.37 14.67 7.68
CA VAL A 120 -4.68 15.32 7.63
C VAL A 120 -4.51 16.76 7.16
N ASP A 121 -5.22 17.11 6.09
CA ASP A 121 -5.41 18.49 5.67
C ASP A 121 -6.40 19.17 6.62
N VAL A 122 -5.95 20.23 7.30
CA VAL A 122 -6.73 20.90 8.36
C VAL A 122 -7.91 21.71 7.83
N GLU A 123 -7.87 22.15 6.57
CA GLU A 123 -8.94 22.97 5.98
C GLU A 123 -10.08 22.09 5.47
N THR A 124 -9.74 20.95 4.87
CA THR A 124 -10.69 20.02 4.23
C THR A 124 -11.04 18.82 5.10
N GLY A 125 -10.25 18.53 6.14
CA GLY A 125 -10.38 17.34 6.99
C GLY A 125 -10.03 16.03 6.27
N LYS A 126 -9.43 16.10 5.08
CA LYS A 126 -9.07 14.90 4.28
C LYS A 126 -7.74 14.32 4.72
N THR A 127 -7.66 12.99 4.76
CA THR A 127 -6.42 12.29 5.10
C THR A 127 -5.77 11.71 3.86
N ALA A 128 -4.50 12.05 3.64
CA ALA A 128 -3.67 11.51 2.57
C ALA A 128 -2.71 10.46 3.13
N TYR A 129 -2.76 9.24 2.59
CA TYR A 129 -1.86 8.14 2.92
C TYR A 129 -0.89 7.85 1.78
N GLU A 130 0.36 7.56 2.09
CA GLU A 130 1.33 7.02 1.14
C GLU A 130 1.40 5.50 1.25
N VAL A 131 0.98 4.80 0.20
CA VAL A 131 1.12 3.35 0.05
C VAL A 131 2.36 3.06 -0.78
N LYS A 132 3.44 2.70 -0.09
CA LYS A 132 4.78 2.49 -0.65
C LYS A 132 4.89 1.05 -1.11
N PHE A 133 5.20 0.82 -2.39
CA PHE A 133 5.45 -0.52 -2.92
C PHE A 133 6.91 -0.70 -3.33
N ASP A 134 7.54 -1.78 -2.88
CA ASP A 134 8.77 -2.28 -3.48
C ASP A 134 8.42 -3.31 -4.56
N PHE A 135 8.12 -2.83 -5.77
CA PHE A 135 7.73 -3.69 -6.89
C PHE A 135 8.85 -4.66 -7.31
N GLU A 136 10.10 -4.29 -7.08
CA GLU A 136 11.26 -5.14 -7.35
C GLU A 136 11.30 -6.37 -6.41
N ASP A 137 10.85 -6.27 -5.15
CA ASP A 137 10.71 -7.43 -4.26
C ASP A 137 9.72 -8.46 -4.79
N PHE A 138 8.60 -8.03 -5.37
CA PHE A 138 7.65 -8.95 -6.00
C PHE A 138 8.26 -9.69 -7.18
N LYS A 139 9.16 -9.05 -7.94
CA LYS A 139 9.90 -9.68 -9.04
C LYS A 139 10.97 -10.65 -8.51
N ARG A 140 11.81 -10.19 -7.59
CA ARG A 140 12.97 -10.92 -7.07
C ARG A 140 12.61 -12.10 -6.17
N SER A 141 11.45 -12.06 -5.50
CA SER A 141 10.98 -13.14 -4.62
C SER A 141 10.59 -14.41 -5.38
N ARG A 142 10.24 -14.30 -6.68
CA ARG A 142 9.75 -15.43 -7.49
C ARG A 142 10.69 -16.63 -7.47
N ARG A 143 12.00 -16.40 -7.65
CA ARG A 143 13.02 -17.47 -7.69
C ARG A 143 13.22 -18.24 -6.38
N TYR A 144 12.61 -17.81 -5.27
CA TYR A 144 12.80 -18.40 -3.95
C TYR A 144 11.50 -18.93 -3.31
N SER A 145 10.39 -18.70 -3.99
CA SER A 145 9.05 -18.85 -3.43
C SER A 145 8.31 -20.00 -4.10
N SER A 146 7.32 -20.56 -3.40
CA SER A 146 6.36 -21.48 -3.98
C SER A 146 5.40 -20.71 -4.89
N ASP A 147 5.05 -21.27 -6.05
CA ASP A 147 4.13 -20.64 -7.02
C ASP A 147 2.78 -20.31 -6.39
N GLU A 148 2.24 -21.18 -5.54
CA GLU A 148 0.98 -20.95 -4.87
C GLU A 148 1.06 -19.79 -3.86
N ALA A 149 2.21 -19.64 -3.17
CA ALA A 149 2.42 -18.52 -2.25
C ALA A 149 2.56 -17.19 -3.02
N LEU A 150 3.21 -17.20 -4.18
CA LEU A 150 3.29 -16.03 -5.06
C LEU A 150 1.90 -15.63 -5.59
N GLY A 151 1.05 -16.60 -5.94
CA GLY A 151 -0.33 -16.35 -6.34
C GLY A 151 -1.19 -15.72 -5.24
N SER A 152 -0.93 -16.08 -3.97
CA SER A 152 -1.59 -15.53 -2.78
C SER A 152 -1.00 -14.21 -2.26
N PHE A 153 0.09 -13.73 -2.87
CA PHE A 153 0.81 -12.53 -2.46
C PHE A 153 1.06 -11.62 -3.67
N SER A 154 0.00 -10.92 -4.10
CA SER A 154 -0.02 -10.07 -5.29
C SER A 154 -0.19 -8.59 -4.94
N PHE A 155 -0.07 -7.70 -5.94
CA PHE A 155 -0.18 -6.26 -5.74
C PHE A 155 -1.52 -5.81 -5.16
N GLY A 156 -2.62 -6.29 -5.72
CA GLY A 156 -3.97 -5.98 -5.26
C GLY A 156 -4.24 -6.50 -3.85
N ILE A 157 -3.77 -7.70 -3.52
CA ILE A 157 -3.91 -8.25 -2.16
C ILE A 157 -3.13 -7.41 -1.15
N ASN A 158 -1.92 -6.95 -1.52
CA ASN A 158 -1.14 -6.07 -0.66
C ASN A 158 -1.77 -4.67 -0.56
N LEU A 159 -2.28 -4.08 -1.64
CA LEU A 159 -3.02 -2.81 -1.57
C LEU A 159 -4.23 -2.93 -0.63
N PHE A 160 -5.00 -4.01 -0.75
CA PHE A 160 -6.11 -4.28 0.15
C PHE A 160 -5.63 -4.34 1.62
N HIS A 161 -4.56 -5.09 1.89
CA HIS A 161 -3.95 -5.22 3.23
C HIS A 161 -3.56 -3.84 3.79
N GLU A 162 -2.88 -3.04 2.98
CA GLU A 162 -2.42 -1.70 3.30
C GLU A 162 -3.57 -0.71 3.60
N ILE A 163 -4.64 -0.72 2.81
CA ILE A 163 -5.81 0.13 3.07
C ILE A 163 -6.56 -0.33 4.33
N ASP A 164 -6.71 -1.65 4.54
CA ASP A 164 -7.44 -2.22 5.69
C ASP A 164 -6.76 -1.93 7.04
N HIS A 165 -5.46 -1.59 7.04
CA HIS A 165 -4.80 -1.03 8.22
C HIS A 165 -5.37 0.33 8.63
N LYS A 166 -5.83 1.14 7.69
CA LYS A 166 -6.12 2.57 7.89
C LYS A 166 -7.59 2.90 7.88
N VAL A 167 -8.36 2.23 7.03
CA VAL A 167 -9.78 2.54 6.84
C VAL A 167 -10.59 1.25 6.75
N SER A 168 -11.75 1.24 7.41
CA SER A 168 -12.75 0.19 7.21
C SER A 168 -14.02 0.80 6.64
N TYR A 169 -14.51 0.18 5.57
CA TYR A 169 -15.79 0.50 4.95
C TYR A 169 -16.89 -0.50 5.34
N ASP A 170 -16.59 -1.38 6.31
CA ASP A 170 -17.53 -2.34 6.87
C ASP A 170 -17.90 -1.87 8.29
N PRO A 171 -19.15 -1.40 8.51
CA PRO A 171 -19.60 -0.95 9.83
C PRO A 171 -19.57 -2.02 10.91
N SER A 172 -19.58 -3.30 10.54
CA SER A 172 -19.51 -4.43 11.47
C SER A 172 -18.08 -4.78 11.90
N ASP A 173 -17.07 -4.20 11.23
CA ASP A 173 -15.66 -4.40 11.49
C ASP A 173 -14.94 -3.04 11.48
N PRO A 174 -15.24 -2.12 12.42
CA PRO A 174 -14.68 -0.77 12.43
C PRO A 174 -13.17 -0.75 12.69
N ILE A 175 -12.52 0.36 12.36
CA ILE A 175 -11.13 0.60 12.77
C ILE A 175 -11.10 0.76 14.31
N PRO A 176 -10.19 0.05 15.01
CA PRO A 176 -10.09 0.18 16.47
C PRO A 176 -9.67 1.60 16.90
N GLU A 177 -9.94 1.95 18.16
CA GLU A 177 -9.67 3.29 18.73
C GLU A 177 -8.21 3.74 18.61
N THR A 178 -7.28 2.80 18.47
CA THR A 178 -5.86 3.06 18.18
C THR A 178 -5.63 3.77 16.83
N GLY A 179 -6.65 3.86 15.97
CA GLY A 179 -6.59 4.47 14.65
C GLY A 179 -5.90 3.62 13.59
N VAL A 180 -5.39 2.45 13.95
CA VAL A 180 -4.73 1.50 13.04
C VAL A 180 -5.14 0.08 13.40
N ARG A 181 -5.62 -0.68 12.42
CA ARG A 181 -5.91 -2.10 12.60
C ARG A 181 -4.60 -2.88 12.70
N PRO A 182 -4.41 -3.74 13.72
CA PRO A 182 -3.21 -4.57 13.82
C PRO A 182 -3.19 -5.65 12.73
N ASP A 183 -2.00 -6.17 12.44
CA ASP A 183 -1.84 -7.34 11.57
C ASP A 183 -2.62 -8.56 12.07
N HIS A 184 -2.62 -8.77 13.39
CA HIS A 184 -3.27 -9.90 14.06
C HIS A 184 -4.46 -9.45 14.87
N GLY A 185 -5.50 -10.27 14.86
CA GLY A 185 -6.65 -10.06 15.70
C GLY A 185 -6.32 -10.22 17.18
N SER A 186 -7.03 -9.45 17.99
CA SER A 186 -7.19 -9.70 19.42
C SER A 186 -8.51 -10.46 19.64
N ARG A 187 -8.91 -10.65 20.91
CA ARG A 187 -10.23 -11.18 21.24
C ARG A 187 -11.36 -10.24 20.77
N GLU A 188 -11.08 -8.95 20.66
CA GLU A 188 -12.07 -7.88 20.47
C GLU A 188 -12.04 -7.30 19.05
N THR A 189 -10.91 -7.43 18.34
CA THR A 189 -10.73 -6.82 17.02
C THR A 189 -10.12 -7.83 16.07
N ARG A 190 -10.68 -7.97 14.87
CA ARG A 190 -10.08 -8.75 13.80
C ARG A 190 -8.88 -8.00 13.20
N GLY A 191 -7.77 -8.69 12.97
CA GLY A 191 -6.59 -8.12 12.31
C GLY A 191 -6.68 -8.19 10.79
N VAL A 192 -5.79 -7.43 10.14
CA VAL A 192 -5.72 -7.35 8.68
C VAL A 192 -5.38 -8.70 8.06
N ILE A 193 -4.53 -9.53 8.70
CA ILE A 193 -4.18 -10.85 8.15
C ILE A 193 -5.39 -11.78 8.14
N GLU A 194 -6.22 -11.76 9.18
CA GLU A 194 -7.45 -12.56 9.22
C GLU A 194 -8.43 -12.13 8.11
N ARG A 195 -8.60 -10.82 7.91
CA ARG A 195 -9.48 -10.28 6.85
C ARG A 195 -8.93 -10.55 5.45
N THR A 196 -7.64 -10.35 5.24
CA THR A 196 -6.97 -10.68 3.96
C THR A 196 -7.03 -12.19 3.67
N ASN A 197 -7.04 -13.04 4.69
CA ASN A 197 -7.26 -14.48 4.50
C ASN A 197 -8.71 -14.84 4.11
N LEU A 198 -9.72 -14.04 4.48
CA LEU A 198 -11.07 -14.19 3.95
C LEU A 198 -11.09 -13.87 2.44
N VAL A 199 -10.43 -12.78 2.04
CA VAL A 199 -10.24 -12.42 0.62
C VAL A 199 -9.57 -13.56 -0.15
N ARG A 200 -8.48 -14.11 0.38
CA ARG A 200 -7.78 -15.26 -0.25
C ARG A 200 -8.71 -16.46 -0.43
N ARG A 201 -9.49 -16.82 0.59
CA ARG A 201 -10.47 -17.93 0.50
C ARG A 201 -11.54 -17.68 -0.56
N GLN A 202 -12.10 -16.47 -0.64
CA GLN A 202 -13.06 -16.11 -1.69
C GLN A 202 -12.48 -16.22 -3.10
N LEU A 203 -11.16 -16.06 -3.24
CA LEU A 203 -10.42 -16.16 -4.49
C LEU A 203 -9.89 -17.57 -4.80
N GLY A 204 -10.13 -18.56 -3.92
CA GLY A 204 -9.52 -19.90 -4.05
C GLY A 204 -8.00 -19.89 -3.89
N LEU A 205 -7.46 -18.92 -3.17
CA LEU A 205 -6.02 -18.75 -2.91
C LEU A 205 -5.68 -19.30 -1.53
N ILE A 206 -4.45 -19.80 -1.38
CA ILE A 206 -3.99 -20.36 -0.12
C ILE A 206 -3.84 -19.26 0.96
N PRO A 207 -4.37 -19.43 2.18
CA PRO A 207 -4.23 -18.44 3.25
C PRO A 207 -2.81 -18.35 3.80
N ARG A 208 -2.46 -17.14 4.27
CA ARG A 208 -1.24 -16.90 5.05
C ARG A 208 -1.40 -17.53 6.44
N ASP A 209 -0.37 -18.17 6.93
CA ASP A 209 -0.36 -18.68 8.31
C ASP A 209 -0.48 -17.52 9.30
N SER A 210 -1.45 -17.59 10.20
CA SER A 210 -1.76 -16.53 11.17
C SER A 210 -0.66 -16.31 12.21
N LYS A 211 0.40 -17.13 12.27
CA LYS A 211 1.57 -16.88 13.12
C LYS A 211 2.76 -16.31 12.35
N SER A 212 2.60 -16.04 11.06
CA SER A 212 3.68 -15.67 10.14
C SER A 212 3.55 -14.25 9.60
N HIS A 213 3.49 -13.23 10.47
CA HIS A 213 3.36 -11.80 10.10
C HIS A 213 4.66 -11.12 9.68
N SER A 214 5.77 -11.37 10.37
CA SER A 214 7.06 -10.81 10.02
C SER A 214 7.85 -11.81 9.18
N GLY A 215 8.66 -11.29 8.25
CA GLY A 215 9.63 -12.09 7.53
C GLY A 215 10.58 -12.76 8.53
N ARG A 216 10.56 -14.10 8.59
CA ARG A 216 11.48 -14.85 9.45
C ARG A 216 12.71 -15.23 8.63
N ARG A 217 13.91 -15.09 9.19
CA ARG A 217 15.14 -15.52 8.50
C ARG A 217 15.09 -17.03 8.25
N TYR A 218 15.39 -17.45 7.02
CA TYR A 218 15.55 -18.85 6.67
C TYR A 218 16.74 -19.45 7.45
N LYS A 219 16.51 -20.58 8.11
CA LYS A 219 17.50 -21.29 8.95
C LYS A 219 17.81 -22.71 8.46
N GLY A 220 17.33 -23.09 7.27
CA GLY A 220 17.54 -24.44 6.74
C GLY A 220 18.87 -24.61 6.00
N ILE A 221 19.10 -25.82 5.51
CA ILE A 221 20.37 -26.22 4.87
C ILE A 221 20.46 -25.86 3.38
N VAL A 222 19.34 -25.52 2.73
CA VAL A 222 19.30 -25.29 1.29
C VAL A 222 20.01 -23.97 0.96
N GLY A 223 21.15 -24.06 0.28
CA GLY A 223 22.02 -22.93 -0.06
C GLY A 223 21.29 -21.80 -0.79
N LEU A 224 20.40 -22.14 -1.72
CA LEU A 224 19.62 -21.18 -2.51
C LEU A 224 18.84 -20.19 -1.64
N PHE A 225 18.30 -20.66 -0.51
CA PHE A 225 17.47 -19.88 0.40
C PHE A 225 18.27 -19.24 1.55
N LYS A 226 19.60 -19.40 1.59
CA LYS A 226 20.42 -18.67 2.56
C LYS A 226 20.21 -17.16 2.39
N ASN A 227 20.22 -16.43 3.50
CA ASN A 227 19.99 -14.98 3.55
C ASN A 227 18.64 -14.54 2.95
N THR A 228 17.60 -15.37 3.02
CA THR A 228 16.23 -14.92 2.74
C THR A 228 15.42 -14.73 4.02
N PHE A 229 14.49 -13.79 4.00
CA PHE A 229 13.32 -13.85 4.86
C PHE A 229 12.25 -14.72 4.22
N GLN A 230 11.36 -15.27 5.04
CA GLN A 230 10.25 -16.08 4.58
C GLN A 230 8.99 -15.84 5.41
N ILE A 231 7.84 -15.90 4.73
CA ILE A 231 6.52 -16.01 5.35
C ILE A 231 5.85 -17.29 4.86
N LEU A 232 5.03 -17.86 5.72
CA LEU A 232 4.37 -19.15 5.52
C LEU A 232 2.92 -18.97 5.08
N PHE A 233 2.53 -19.80 4.11
CA PHE A 233 1.16 -20.05 3.68
C PHE A 233 0.87 -21.54 3.85
N LYS A 234 -0.41 -21.90 3.96
CA LYS A 234 -0.86 -23.28 4.05
C LYS A 234 -1.95 -23.52 3.01
N ASP A 235 -1.83 -24.60 2.26
CA ASP A 235 -2.91 -25.05 1.39
C ASP A 235 -3.99 -25.83 2.17
N ASP A 236 -5.05 -26.23 1.48
CA ASP A 236 -6.20 -26.93 2.07
C ASP A 236 -5.83 -28.30 2.67
N PHE A 237 -4.69 -28.86 2.28
CA PHE A 237 -4.13 -30.11 2.84
C PHE A 237 -3.15 -29.85 3.99
N GLY A 238 -2.97 -28.60 4.40
CA GLY A 238 -2.03 -28.19 5.45
C GLY A 238 -0.56 -28.20 5.02
N ARG A 239 -0.26 -28.36 3.73
CA ARG A 239 1.11 -28.34 3.22
C ARG A 239 1.65 -26.92 3.25
N ARG A 240 2.91 -26.80 3.67
CA ARG A 240 3.59 -25.51 3.84
C ARG A 240 4.07 -24.97 2.50
N LYS A 241 3.67 -23.75 2.17
CA LYS A 241 4.12 -22.98 1.00
C LYS A 241 4.77 -21.69 1.48
N PHE A 242 5.82 -21.26 0.83
CA PHE A 242 6.63 -20.15 1.35
C PHE A 242 6.79 -19.06 0.31
N LEU A 243 6.54 -17.83 0.72
CA LEU A 243 7.05 -16.64 0.04
C LEU A 243 8.40 -16.29 0.68
N ARG A 244 9.42 -16.05 -0.14
CA ARG A 244 10.79 -15.72 0.30
C ARG A 244 11.39 -14.58 -0.50
N TRP A 245 12.18 -13.74 0.17
CA TRP A 245 12.90 -12.62 -0.44
C TRP A 245 14.26 -12.43 0.25
N LYS A 246 15.23 -11.83 -0.43
CA LYS A 246 16.59 -11.67 0.11
C LYS A 246 16.66 -10.60 1.20
N VAL A 247 17.55 -10.81 2.16
CA VAL A 247 17.88 -9.88 3.25
C VAL A 247 19.17 -9.13 2.89
N GLY A 248 19.16 -7.80 2.98
CA GLY A 248 20.37 -6.97 2.88
C GLY A 248 20.60 -6.29 1.52
N ARG A 249 21.51 -5.29 1.54
CA ARG A 249 21.70 -4.23 0.54
C ARG A 249 21.48 -4.66 -0.90
N ARG A 250 20.56 -3.96 -1.53
CA ARG A 250 20.18 -4.11 -2.93
C ARG A 250 21.13 -3.24 -3.77
N SER A 251 22.38 -3.69 -3.92
CA SER A 251 23.31 -3.10 -4.90
C SER A 251 22.84 -3.33 -6.33
#